data_AF-A0A6A6DCH4-F1
#
_entry.id   AF-A0A6A6DCH4-F1
#
_cell.length_a   1.000
_cell.length_b   1.000
_cell.length_c   1.000
_cell.angle_alpha   90.00
_cell.angle_beta   90.00
_cell.angle_gamma   90.00
#
_symmetry.space_group_name_H-M   'P 1'
#
loop_
_entity.id
_entity.type
_entity.pdbx_description
1 polymer ?
#
loop_
_entity_poly.entity_id
_entity_poly.type
_entity_poly.pdbx_seq_one_letter_code
_entity_poly.pdbx_strand_id
1 'polypeptide(L)'
;MSALIDPAADKRKDSMAAVATQRVSALTRPNVMPIIEHAAAQKQHQNAVKFDPKKHLAYTPPPQIIMMKDIGYAEDVGVSPVAVSQPFQLFSPEAIQQMRAEIFKPEVMEHCSYSSNITAYQLRGYASKYAPFTYDAWNHPETLSIISKIAGVDLIPEIDYEIAHINFSVKTDEQTKEELATINKQKRFFADDEGIAGCPWEDDKPIVGWHTDSYPFVCVLMLSDCTNMVGGETALRTANGEVLKVRGPQEGCGVILQGRYITHQALRALGAKERITSVTSFRPRSPLYKDDTVLTTVRPISDLSELYYEFAEYRLEILEERLRKERKDILARRKARKKFDTLSHKRFLEQSIAFLEHTDNEMVEDSKVIPGFIDELNIPDVVVGASDDARTAKRARVE
;
A
#
# COMPACT_ATOMS: atom_id res chain seq x y z
N MET A 1 10.18 89.09 10.84
CA MET A 1 8.82 88.54 10.59
C MET A 1 9.03 87.18 9.94
N SER A 2 8.67 86.07 10.59
CA SER A 2 7.33 85.41 10.59
C SER A 2 7.09 84.68 9.24
N ALA A 3 6.72 83.40 9.10
CA ALA A 3 6.27 82.28 9.97
C ALA A 3 6.43 80.93 9.17
N LEU A 4 6.34 79.67 9.63
CA LEU A 4 6.27 78.89 10.91
C LEU A 4 6.69 77.41 10.55
N ILE A 5 7.24 76.54 11.42
CA ILE A 5 6.57 75.50 12.27
C ILE A 5 5.38 74.78 11.56
N ASP A 6 5.26 73.44 11.43
CA ASP A 6 6.04 72.25 11.89
C ASP A 6 5.80 71.04 10.94
N PRO A 7 6.59 69.94 10.98
CA PRO A 7 6.33 68.72 10.21
C PRO A 7 5.54 67.65 10.99
N ALA A 8 4.32 67.33 10.55
CA ALA A 8 3.45 66.32 11.17
C ALA A 8 3.22 65.09 10.26
N ALA A 9 3.27 63.89 10.83
CA ALA A 9 3.25 62.63 10.10
C ALA A 9 1.88 62.24 9.51
N ASP A 10 1.84 61.89 8.21
CA ASP A 10 0.69 61.27 7.54
C ASP A 10 0.52 59.81 8.00
N LYS A 11 -0.24 59.60 9.08
CA LYS A 11 -0.67 58.27 9.53
C LYS A 11 -1.79 57.74 8.63
N ARG A 12 -1.41 57.19 7.48
CA ARG A 12 -2.34 56.36 6.68
C ARG A 12 -2.70 55.12 7.48
N LYS A 13 -3.99 55.00 7.82
CA LYS A 13 -4.56 53.78 8.36
C LYS A 13 -4.82 52.82 7.21
N ASP A 14 -3.97 51.82 7.06
CA ASP A 14 -4.36 50.64 6.29
C ASP A 14 -5.50 49.93 7.03
N SER A 15 -6.70 49.99 6.44
CA SER A 15 -7.86 49.27 6.94
C SER A 15 -7.72 47.78 6.60
N MET A 16 -7.01 47.03 7.45
CA MET A 16 -7.09 45.57 7.41
C MET A 16 -8.54 45.14 7.64
N ALA A 17 -9.24 44.82 6.54
CA ALA A 17 -10.47 44.08 6.60
C ALA A 17 -10.13 42.69 7.15
N ALA A 18 -10.52 42.43 8.39
CA ALA A 18 -10.25 41.16 9.05
C ALA A 18 -11.08 40.06 8.35
N VAL A 19 -10.46 39.39 7.38
CA VAL A 19 -10.96 38.13 6.84
C VAL A 19 -10.95 37.14 8.00
N ALA A 20 -12.12 36.92 8.59
CA ALA A 20 -12.30 35.95 9.65
C ALA A 20 -12.01 34.57 9.07
N THR A 21 -10.81 34.05 9.33
CA THR A 21 -10.45 32.67 9.04
C THR A 21 -11.36 31.78 9.89
N GLN A 22 -12.45 31.31 9.26
CA GLN A 22 -13.20 30.18 9.79
C GLN A 22 -12.21 29.04 9.98
N ARG A 23 -11.90 28.74 11.25
CA ARG A 23 -11.24 27.50 11.60
C ARG A 23 -12.16 26.40 11.11
N VAL A 24 -11.79 25.76 10.00
CA VAL A 24 -12.35 24.47 9.60
C VAL A 24 -12.26 23.60 10.84
N SER A 25 -13.41 23.15 11.35
CA SER A 25 -13.44 22.30 12.53
C SER A 25 -12.64 21.04 12.21
N ALA A 26 -11.52 20.85 12.89
CA ALA A 26 -10.73 19.64 12.74
C ALA A 26 -11.66 18.45 12.97
N LEU A 27 -11.87 17.64 11.93
CA LEU A 27 -12.72 16.46 12.00
C LEU A 27 -12.22 15.60 13.16
N THR A 28 -13.12 15.27 14.08
CA THR A 28 -12.78 14.67 15.36
C THR A 28 -12.17 13.30 15.14
N ARG A 29 -10.83 13.22 15.13
CA ARG A 29 -10.10 11.98 14.85
C ARG A 29 -10.58 10.89 15.81
N PRO A 30 -11.12 9.76 15.33
CA PRO A 30 -11.57 8.69 16.21
C PRO A 30 -10.32 8.03 16.82
N ASN A 31 -10.04 8.35 18.09
CA ASN A 31 -8.85 7.89 18.80
C ASN A 31 -8.99 6.44 19.25
N VAL A 32 -9.07 5.52 18.29
CA VAL A 32 -9.23 4.08 18.51
C VAL A 32 -7.85 3.45 18.68
N MET A 33 -7.31 3.54 19.90
CA MET A 33 -6.26 2.63 20.36
C MET A 33 -6.80 1.19 20.29
N PRO A 34 -6.24 0.27 19.48
CA PRO A 34 -6.72 -1.10 19.43
C PRO A 34 -6.44 -1.83 20.75
N ILE A 35 -7.47 -2.45 21.32
CA ILE A 35 -7.33 -3.28 22.53
C ILE A 35 -6.80 -4.65 22.09
N ILE A 36 -5.50 -4.89 22.30
CA ILE A 36 -4.81 -6.11 21.84
C ILE A 36 -4.48 -6.99 23.05
N GLU A 37 -5.26 -8.07 23.23
CA GLU A 37 -5.23 -8.97 24.40
C GLU A 37 -3.88 -9.65 24.67
N HIS A 38 -2.93 -9.59 23.75
CA HIS A 38 -1.61 -10.20 23.88
C HIS A 38 -0.44 -9.23 24.04
N ALA A 39 -0.67 -7.91 23.97
CA ALA A 39 0.38 -6.92 24.21
C ALA A 39 1.01 -7.05 25.62
N ALA A 40 0.22 -7.41 26.63
CA ALA A 40 0.68 -7.58 28.01
C ALA A 40 1.47 -8.87 28.28
N ALA A 41 1.56 -9.81 27.33
CA ALA A 41 2.10 -11.16 27.57
C ALA A 41 3.56 -11.36 27.12
N GLN A 42 4.11 -10.46 26.30
CA GLN A 42 5.47 -10.60 25.78
C GLN A 42 6.52 -10.18 26.84
N LYS A 43 6.99 -11.17 27.61
CA LYS A 43 8.18 -11.00 28.46
C LYS A 43 9.34 -10.48 27.62
N GLN A 44 9.94 -9.37 28.06
CA GLN A 44 11.18 -8.79 27.51
C GLN A 44 12.26 -9.88 27.32
N HIS A 45 12.47 -10.34 26.08
CA HIS A 45 13.58 -11.23 25.77
C HIS A 45 14.84 -10.36 25.66
N GLN A 46 15.76 -10.55 26.59
CA GLN A 46 16.90 -9.62 26.84
C GLN A 46 18.04 -9.72 25.80
N ASN A 47 17.75 -10.16 24.58
CA ASN A 47 18.62 -10.06 23.41
C ASN A 47 17.76 -9.81 22.18
N ALA A 48 18.12 -8.81 21.37
CA ALA A 48 17.50 -8.61 20.06
C ALA A 48 17.84 -9.81 19.17
N VAL A 49 16.80 -10.55 18.73
CA VAL A 49 16.97 -11.64 17.77
C VAL A 49 17.40 -11.03 16.44
N LYS A 50 18.49 -11.54 15.86
CA LYS A 50 18.92 -11.16 14.50
C LYS A 50 18.22 -12.04 13.49
N PHE A 51 17.97 -11.52 12.29
CA PHE A 51 17.40 -12.31 11.22
C PHE A 51 18.38 -13.41 10.76
N ASP A 52 17.94 -14.67 10.83
CA ASP A 52 18.61 -15.85 10.28
C ASP A 52 17.69 -16.47 9.23
N PRO A 53 18.00 -16.37 7.92
CA PRO A 53 17.12 -16.84 6.85
C PRO A 53 16.78 -18.33 7.00
N LYS A 54 17.67 -19.14 7.58
CA LYS A 54 17.51 -20.60 7.70
C LYS A 54 16.54 -21.03 8.79
N LYS A 55 16.10 -20.10 9.64
CA LYS A 55 15.08 -20.30 10.69
C LYS A 55 13.81 -19.51 10.41
N HIS A 56 13.99 -18.31 9.85
CA HIS A 56 12.93 -17.31 9.77
C HIS A 56 12.21 -17.31 8.42
N LEU A 57 12.84 -17.81 7.35
CA LEU A 57 12.13 -18.13 6.11
C LEU A 57 11.58 -19.56 6.18
N ALA A 58 10.28 -19.69 5.94
CA ALA A 58 9.56 -20.97 5.86
C ALA A 58 9.06 -21.22 4.43
N TYR A 59 9.87 -20.86 3.44
CA TYR A 59 9.40 -20.65 2.08
C TYR A 59 8.78 -21.90 1.44
N THR A 60 7.50 -21.78 1.10
CA THR A 60 6.76 -22.73 0.26
C THR A 60 6.21 -21.96 -0.94
N PRO A 61 6.41 -22.41 -2.19
CA PRO A 61 5.98 -21.66 -3.38
C PRO A 61 4.45 -21.50 -3.47
N PRO A 62 3.95 -20.42 -4.10
CA PRO A 62 2.51 -20.25 -4.33
C PRO A 62 1.95 -21.40 -5.18
N PRO A 63 0.73 -21.90 -4.86
CA PRO A 63 0.11 -22.99 -5.62
C PRO A 63 -0.32 -22.57 -7.04
N GLN A 64 -0.49 -21.27 -7.27
CA GLN A 64 -0.78 -20.67 -8.57
C GLN A 64 -0.23 -19.23 -8.60
N ILE A 65 0.26 -18.82 -9.77
CA ILE A 65 0.54 -17.43 -10.11
C ILE A 65 -0.37 -17.08 -11.29
N ILE A 66 -1.02 -15.91 -11.22
CA ILE A 66 -1.95 -15.40 -12.22
C ILE A 66 -1.22 -14.29 -12.99
N MET A 67 -1.30 -14.31 -14.31
CA MET A 67 -0.59 -13.39 -15.22
C MET A 67 -1.48 -12.22 -15.63
N MET A 68 -0.89 -11.11 -16.08
CA MET A 68 -1.60 -9.93 -16.59
C MET A 68 -2.60 -10.29 -17.70
N LYS A 69 -2.22 -11.19 -18.61
CA LYS A 69 -3.11 -11.70 -19.66
C LYS A 69 -4.29 -12.53 -19.15
N ASP A 70 -4.15 -13.21 -18.01
CA ASP A 70 -5.20 -14.06 -17.44
C ASP A 70 -6.33 -13.20 -16.85
N ILE A 71 -5.99 -11.98 -16.41
CA ILE A 71 -6.94 -10.92 -16.01
C ILE A 71 -7.21 -9.90 -17.13
N GLY A 72 -6.86 -10.21 -18.38
CA GLY A 72 -7.21 -9.46 -19.58
C GLY A 72 -6.35 -8.24 -19.92
N TYR A 73 -5.28 -7.96 -19.16
CA TYR A 73 -4.33 -6.89 -19.46
C TYR A 73 -3.22 -7.38 -20.41
N ALA A 74 -2.63 -6.48 -21.21
CA ALA A 74 -1.43 -6.81 -21.99
C ALA A 74 -0.19 -6.94 -21.08
N GLU A 75 0.79 -7.75 -21.50
CA GLU A 75 1.96 -8.11 -20.68
C GLU A 75 2.94 -6.93 -20.45
N ASP A 76 2.77 -5.82 -21.18
CA ASP A 76 3.53 -4.57 -21.07
C ASP A 76 2.80 -3.46 -20.28
N VAL A 77 1.58 -3.71 -19.80
CA VAL A 77 0.85 -2.77 -18.92
C VAL A 77 1.58 -2.60 -17.58
N GLY A 78 2.21 -3.65 -17.07
CA GLY A 78 3.03 -3.63 -15.86
C GLY A 78 4.53 -3.44 -16.11
N VAL A 79 5.34 -3.62 -15.06
CA VAL A 79 6.79 -3.91 -15.13
C VAL A 79 7.08 -5.42 -15.23
N SER A 80 6.05 -6.27 -15.09
CA SER A 80 6.14 -7.74 -15.17
C SER A 80 4.88 -8.35 -15.80
N PRO A 81 4.96 -9.52 -16.45
CA PRO A 81 3.79 -10.30 -16.87
C PRO A 81 3.01 -10.93 -15.70
N VAL A 82 3.53 -10.95 -14.47
CA VAL A 82 2.84 -11.49 -13.28
C VAL A 82 1.85 -10.46 -12.73
N ALA A 83 0.57 -10.81 -12.62
CA ALA A 83 -0.43 -9.97 -11.97
C ALA A 83 -0.42 -10.14 -10.45
N VAL A 84 -0.59 -11.39 -9.99
CA VAL A 84 -0.77 -11.71 -8.56
C VAL A 84 -0.37 -13.17 -8.27
N SER A 85 0.09 -13.46 -7.05
CA SER A 85 0.23 -14.83 -6.55
C SER A 85 -0.97 -15.24 -5.69
N GLN A 86 -1.34 -16.53 -5.68
CA GLN A 86 -2.06 -17.06 -4.51
C GLN A 86 -1.16 -16.97 -3.26
N PRO A 87 -1.72 -17.07 -2.03
CA PRO A 87 -0.92 -17.07 -0.81
C PRO A 87 0.18 -18.15 -0.81
N PHE A 88 1.35 -17.78 -0.27
CA PHE A 88 2.51 -18.65 -0.17
C PHE A 88 3.20 -18.43 1.18
N GLN A 89 3.65 -19.49 1.86
CA GLN A 89 4.38 -19.33 3.12
C GLN A 89 5.70 -18.64 2.83
N LEU A 90 6.00 -17.54 3.54
CA LEU A 90 7.25 -16.79 3.41
C LEU A 90 8.05 -16.87 4.71
N PHE A 91 7.45 -16.46 5.82
CA PHE A 91 8.09 -16.40 7.14
C PHE A 91 7.59 -17.50 8.07
N SER A 92 8.43 -17.91 9.03
CA SER A 92 8.07 -18.87 10.08
C SER A 92 7.31 -18.20 11.24
N PRO A 93 6.55 -18.96 12.07
CA PRO A 93 5.86 -18.39 13.23
C PRO A 93 6.80 -17.69 14.24
N GLU A 94 8.04 -18.16 14.37
CA GLU A 94 9.08 -17.48 15.17
C GLU A 94 9.38 -16.08 14.61
N ALA A 95 9.49 -15.95 13.29
CA ALA A 95 9.75 -14.67 12.64
C ALA A 95 8.54 -13.71 12.75
N ILE A 96 7.32 -14.23 12.63
CA ILE A 96 6.10 -13.43 12.85
C ILE A 96 6.00 -12.98 14.31
N GLN A 97 6.38 -13.82 15.28
CA GLN A 97 6.45 -13.42 16.68
C GLN A 97 7.43 -12.25 16.90
N GLN A 98 8.61 -12.25 16.25
CA GLN A 98 9.54 -11.13 16.33
C GLN A 98 8.98 -9.87 15.64
N MET A 99 8.46 -9.96 14.41
CA MET A 99 7.85 -8.82 13.71
C MET A 99 6.70 -8.20 14.53
N ARG A 100 5.84 -9.02 15.14
CA ARG A 100 4.79 -8.59 16.07
C ARG A 100 5.37 -7.89 17.31
N ALA A 101 6.45 -8.40 17.87
CA ALA A 101 7.12 -7.79 19.02
C ALA A 101 7.75 -6.42 18.70
N GLU A 102 8.12 -6.18 17.44
CA GLU A 102 8.68 -4.89 17.02
C GLU A 102 7.61 -3.82 16.77
N ILE A 103 6.46 -4.17 16.19
CA ILE A 103 5.36 -3.20 15.94
C ILE A 103 4.66 -2.74 17.22
N PHE A 104 4.71 -3.53 18.30
CA PHE A 104 4.11 -3.20 19.60
C PHE A 104 5.06 -2.52 20.59
N LYS A 105 6.25 -2.09 20.14
CA LYS A 105 7.12 -1.20 20.91
C LYS A 105 6.41 0.14 21.13
N PRO A 106 6.39 0.71 22.36
CA PRO A 106 5.73 1.98 22.63
C PRO A 106 6.19 3.11 21.71
N GLU A 107 7.49 3.19 21.44
CA GLU A 107 8.10 4.20 20.56
C GLU A 107 7.66 4.08 19.08
N VAL A 108 7.23 2.89 18.63
CA VAL A 108 6.64 2.71 17.29
C VAL A 108 5.19 3.18 17.27
N MET A 109 4.39 2.75 18.25
CA MET A 109 2.97 3.12 18.34
C MET A 109 2.76 4.62 18.56
N GLU A 110 3.69 5.29 19.27
CA GLU A 110 3.65 6.73 19.54
C GLU A 110 4.12 7.58 18.35
N HIS A 111 5.20 7.18 17.65
CA HIS A 111 5.85 8.05 16.65
C HIS A 111 5.55 7.71 15.19
N CYS A 112 5.02 6.52 14.90
CA CYS A 112 4.86 6.02 13.53
C CYS A 112 3.40 5.78 13.12
N SER A 113 2.41 6.28 13.88
CA SER A 113 0.98 5.99 13.67
C SER A 113 0.21 7.03 12.86
N TYR A 114 -0.56 6.55 11.88
CA TYR A 114 -1.31 7.35 10.90
C TYR A 114 -2.73 6.79 10.68
N SER A 115 -3.59 7.56 10.00
CA SER A 115 -4.99 7.19 9.67
C SER A 115 -5.50 8.01 8.47
N SER A 116 -6.53 7.52 7.79
CA SER A 116 -7.20 8.19 6.66
C SER A 116 -8.70 7.89 6.59
N ASN A 117 -9.39 8.46 5.60
CA ASN A 117 -10.76 8.09 5.24
C ASN A 117 -10.92 6.62 4.83
N ILE A 118 -9.89 5.98 4.27
CA ILE A 118 -9.93 4.57 3.83
C ILE A 118 -9.31 3.57 4.81
N THR A 119 -8.45 4.01 5.75
CA THR A 119 -7.74 3.14 6.71
C THR A 119 -7.77 3.74 8.12
N ALA A 120 -8.43 3.05 9.06
CA ALA A 120 -8.68 3.60 10.40
C ALA A 120 -7.42 3.77 11.28
N TYR A 121 -6.46 2.83 11.23
CA TYR A 121 -5.21 2.90 11.99
C TYR A 121 -4.09 2.07 11.33
N GLN A 122 -2.91 2.68 11.17
CA GLN A 122 -1.78 2.11 10.44
C GLN A 122 -0.42 2.62 10.95
N LEU A 123 0.67 1.89 10.67
CA LEU A 123 2.05 2.31 10.94
C LEU A 123 2.88 2.42 9.66
N ARG A 124 3.70 3.47 9.52
CA ARG A 124 4.66 3.68 8.40
C ARG A 124 6.01 4.19 8.92
N GLY A 125 7.09 4.07 8.15
CA GLY A 125 8.39 4.67 8.47
C GLY A 125 9.09 4.13 9.73
N TYR A 126 8.65 3.00 10.29
CA TYR A 126 9.17 2.48 11.55
C TYR A 126 10.33 1.49 11.40
N ALA A 127 10.46 0.85 10.22
CA ALA A 127 11.24 -0.36 10.05
C ALA A 127 12.74 -0.17 10.30
N SER A 128 13.39 0.68 9.51
CA SER A 128 14.83 0.97 9.55
C SER A 128 15.33 1.47 10.92
N LYS A 129 14.48 2.21 11.65
CA LYS A 129 14.82 2.90 12.90
C LYS A 129 14.48 2.12 14.17
N TYR A 130 13.37 1.38 14.18
CA TYR A 130 12.84 0.76 15.39
C TYR A 130 12.66 -0.76 15.30
N ALA A 131 12.70 -1.35 14.09
CA ALA A 131 12.41 -2.78 13.88
C ALA A 131 13.53 -3.49 13.09
N PRO A 132 14.76 -3.59 13.64
CA PRO A 132 15.91 -4.18 12.95
C PRO A 132 15.69 -5.62 12.50
N PHE A 133 14.90 -6.45 13.20
CA PHE A 133 14.60 -7.80 12.72
C PHE A 133 13.76 -7.75 11.44
N THR A 134 12.71 -6.92 11.44
CA THR A 134 11.80 -6.73 10.31
C THR A 134 12.52 -6.09 9.11
N TYR A 135 13.39 -5.11 9.38
CA TYR A 135 14.21 -4.45 8.37
C TYR A 135 15.23 -5.40 7.73
N ASP A 136 16.01 -6.14 8.54
CA ASP A 136 16.92 -7.18 8.05
C ASP A 136 16.14 -8.24 7.24
N ALA A 137 14.97 -8.67 7.71
CA ALA A 137 14.15 -9.70 7.08
C ALA A 137 13.72 -9.34 5.65
N TRP A 138 13.30 -8.10 5.42
CA TRP A 138 12.85 -7.63 4.09
C TRP A 138 14.02 -7.27 3.17
N ASN A 139 15.14 -6.76 3.69
CA ASN A 139 16.34 -6.48 2.91
C ASN A 139 17.22 -7.71 2.62
N HIS A 140 17.00 -8.85 3.30
CA HIS A 140 17.86 -10.02 3.15
C HIS A 140 17.85 -10.60 1.71
N PRO A 141 19.01 -10.89 1.09
CA PRO A 141 19.07 -11.37 -0.30
C PRO A 141 18.28 -12.66 -0.58
N GLU A 142 18.14 -13.56 0.39
CA GLU A 142 17.29 -14.76 0.23
C GLU A 142 15.80 -14.41 0.16
N THR A 143 15.33 -13.43 0.95
CA THR A 143 13.96 -12.90 0.88
C THR A 143 13.73 -12.24 -0.49
N LEU A 144 14.62 -11.33 -0.89
CA LEU A 144 14.51 -10.64 -2.18
C LEU A 144 14.55 -11.59 -3.37
N SER A 145 15.32 -12.68 -3.29
CA SER A 145 15.35 -13.76 -4.29
C SER A 145 14.01 -14.49 -4.41
N ILE A 146 13.35 -14.80 -3.28
CA ILE A 146 12.00 -15.40 -3.26
C ILE A 146 10.98 -14.44 -3.89
N ILE A 147 10.96 -13.19 -3.44
CA ILE A 147 10.02 -12.15 -3.89
C ILE A 147 10.17 -11.92 -5.41
N SER A 148 11.41 -11.72 -5.88
CA SER A 148 11.73 -11.54 -7.30
C SER A 148 11.32 -12.74 -8.16
N LYS A 149 11.55 -13.96 -7.67
CA LYS A 149 11.19 -15.20 -8.37
C LYS A 149 9.66 -15.35 -8.55
N ILE A 150 8.86 -14.91 -7.58
CA ILE A 150 7.39 -14.93 -7.67
C ILE A 150 6.89 -13.78 -8.55
N ALA A 151 7.48 -12.59 -8.43
CA ALA A 151 7.13 -11.40 -9.21
C ALA A 151 7.56 -11.48 -10.69
N GLY A 152 8.46 -12.41 -11.07
CA GLY A 152 8.95 -12.57 -12.44
C GLY A 152 9.96 -11.51 -12.89
N VAL A 153 10.43 -10.64 -11.98
CA VAL A 153 11.38 -9.55 -12.22
C VAL A 153 12.26 -9.36 -10.98
N ASP A 154 13.50 -8.91 -11.15
CA ASP A 154 14.43 -8.61 -10.05
C ASP A 154 13.97 -7.36 -9.27
N LEU A 155 13.55 -7.55 -8.02
CA LEU A 155 12.98 -6.54 -7.14
C LEU A 155 13.91 -6.15 -5.98
N ILE A 156 13.75 -4.91 -5.54
CA ILE A 156 14.22 -4.34 -4.28
C ILE A 156 13.05 -3.68 -3.55
N PRO A 157 13.10 -3.48 -2.23
CA PRO A 157 12.17 -2.59 -1.56
C PRO A 157 12.18 -1.22 -2.26
N GLU A 158 11.03 -0.55 -2.29
CA GLU A 158 10.92 0.76 -2.95
C GLU A 158 11.91 1.76 -2.31
N ILE A 159 11.69 1.99 -1.03
CA ILE A 159 12.37 2.89 -0.09
C ILE A 159 12.20 2.30 1.33
N ASP A 160 13.01 2.74 2.29
CA ASP A 160 12.99 2.20 3.66
C ASP A 160 11.72 2.56 4.43
N TYR A 161 11.15 3.73 4.15
CA TYR A 161 9.88 4.21 4.71
C TYR A 161 8.70 3.26 4.46
N GLU A 162 8.77 2.54 3.34
CA GLU A 162 7.75 1.63 2.81
C GLU A 162 8.02 0.14 3.13
N ILE A 163 9.02 -0.15 3.95
CA ILE A 163 9.23 -1.49 4.47
C ILE A 163 8.20 -1.78 5.56
N ALA A 164 7.47 -2.87 5.36
CA ALA A 164 6.60 -3.52 6.35
C ALA A 164 5.42 -2.69 6.89
N HIS A 165 4.91 -1.68 6.17
CA HIS A 165 3.84 -0.81 6.64
C HIS A 165 2.63 -1.61 7.17
N ILE A 166 2.14 -1.28 8.36
CA ILE A 166 1.16 -2.09 9.09
C ILE A 166 -0.24 -1.49 8.92
N ASN A 167 -1.21 -2.32 8.59
CA ASN A 167 -2.63 -1.98 8.63
C ASN A 167 -3.33 -2.81 9.72
N PHE A 168 -4.03 -2.12 10.64
CA PHE A 168 -4.73 -2.75 11.77
C PHE A 168 -6.25 -2.81 11.52
N SER A 169 -6.84 -3.99 11.69
CA SER A 169 -8.28 -4.18 11.85
C SER A 169 -8.53 -4.98 13.12
N VAL A 170 -9.16 -4.39 14.12
CA VAL A 170 -9.40 -4.99 15.45
C VAL A 170 -10.86 -4.77 15.86
N LYS A 171 -11.49 -5.79 16.44
CA LYS A 171 -12.90 -5.84 16.87
C LYS A 171 -12.99 -6.21 18.35
N THR A 172 -14.06 -5.80 19.03
CA THR A 172 -14.30 -6.23 20.41
C THR A 172 -14.81 -7.68 20.50
N ASP A 173 -14.75 -8.24 21.70
CA ASP A 173 -15.25 -9.59 21.99
C ASP A 173 -16.76 -9.72 21.76
N GLU A 174 -17.54 -8.69 22.08
CA GLU A 174 -18.97 -8.67 21.83
C GLU A 174 -19.27 -8.61 20.32
N GLN A 175 -18.65 -7.68 19.59
CA GLN A 175 -18.79 -7.56 18.14
C GLN A 175 -18.43 -8.86 17.41
N THR A 176 -17.33 -9.51 17.82
CA THR A 176 -16.88 -10.77 17.22
C THR A 176 -17.86 -11.92 17.51
N LYS A 177 -18.45 -11.97 18.71
CA LYS A 177 -19.47 -12.98 19.08
C LYS A 177 -20.81 -12.73 18.38
N GLU A 178 -21.21 -11.47 18.18
CA GLU A 178 -22.43 -11.12 17.46
C GLU A 178 -22.32 -11.37 15.95
N GLU A 179 -21.19 -11.05 15.31
CA GLU A 179 -20.89 -11.48 13.93
C GLU A 179 -20.99 -13.01 13.82
N LEU A 180 -20.26 -13.76 14.66
CA LEU A 180 -20.26 -15.23 14.62
C LEU A 180 -21.62 -15.86 14.91
N ALA A 181 -22.40 -15.31 15.85
CA ALA A 181 -23.75 -15.78 16.13
C ALA A 181 -24.71 -15.52 14.96
N THR A 182 -24.54 -14.39 14.26
CA THR A 182 -25.36 -14.01 13.11
C THR A 182 -25.03 -14.85 11.87
N ILE A 183 -23.74 -15.09 11.60
CA ILE A 183 -23.28 -16.00 10.54
C ILE A 183 -23.78 -17.43 10.79
N ASN A 184 -23.75 -17.91 12.05
CA ASN A 184 -24.26 -19.23 12.40
C ASN A 184 -25.79 -19.33 12.38
N LYS A 185 -26.52 -18.21 12.54
CA LYS A 185 -27.96 -18.14 12.22
C LYS A 185 -28.18 -18.21 10.71
N GLN A 186 -27.50 -17.39 9.92
CA GLN A 186 -27.64 -17.39 8.45
C GLN A 186 -27.30 -18.75 7.83
N LYS A 187 -26.23 -19.41 8.26
CA LYS A 187 -25.88 -20.78 7.84
C LYS A 187 -26.92 -21.85 8.20
N ARG A 188 -27.87 -21.56 9.11
CA ARG A 188 -29.03 -22.41 9.39
C ARG A 188 -30.24 -22.01 8.54
N PHE A 189 -30.52 -20.72 8.39
CA PHE A 189 -31.61 -20.25 7.52
C PHE A 189 -31.40 -20.65 6.04
N PHE A 190 -30.18 -20.60 5.52
CA PHE A 190 -29.86 -21.05 4.15
C PHE A 190 -29.94 -22.58 3.95
N ALA A 191 -30.31 -23.36 4.96
CA ALA A 191 -30.59 -24.79 4.82
C ALA A 191 -32.09 -25.11 4.64
N ASP A 192 -32.98 -24.16 4.97
CA ASP A 192 -34.42 -24.42 5.18
C ASP A 192 -35.36 -23.60 4.26
N ASP A 193 -34.87 -22.68 3.39
CA ASP A 193 -35.73 -21.84 2.53
C ASP A 193 -35.18 -21.60 1.11
N GLU A 194 -36.02 -21.83 0.09
CA GLU A 194 -35.73 -21.62 -1.34
C GLU A 194 -36.22 -20.23 -1.80
N GLY A 195 -35.55 -19.13 -1.41
CA GLY A 195 -36.02 -17.82 -1.84
C GLY A 195 -35.15 -16.60 -1.60
N ILE A 196 -34.84 -15.91 -2.70
CA ILE A 196 -34.43 -14.51 -2.85
C ILE A 196 -34.80 -13.61 -1.64
N ALA A 197 -33.81 -13.34 -0.78
CA ALA A 197 -33.80 -12.19 0.12
C ALA A 197 -32.36 -11.67 0.24
N GLY A 198 -32.13 -10.39 -0.09
CA GLY A 198 -30.81 -9.76 0.07
C GLY A 198 -30.53 -9.43 1.53
N CYS A 199 -29.30 -9.67 1.99
CA CYS A 199 -28.84 -9.23 3.31
C CYS A 199 -28.80 -7.70 3.40
N PRO A 200 -29.48 -7.06 4.38
CA PRO A 200 -29.42 -5.61 4.57
C PRO A 200 -28.61 -5.25 5.82
N TRP A 201 -27.38 -4.75 5.66
CA TRP A 201 -26.59 -4.17 6.75
C TRP A 201 -25.87 -2.89 6.30
N GLU A 202 -26.09 -1.79 7.03
CA GLU A 202 -25.64 -0.44 6.64
C GLU A 202 -24.17 -0.12 7.02
N ASP A 203 -23.27 -1.11 6.97
CA ASP A 203 -21.81 -0.86 7.05
C ASP A 203 -20.98 -1.98 6.39
N ASP A 204 -21.36 -2.37 5.16
CA ASP A 204 -20.72 -3.38 4.30
C ASP A 204 -19.29 -3.01 3.82
N LYS A 205 -18.62 -2.07 4.48
CA LYS A 205 -17.37 -1.46 4.02
C LYS A 205 -16.18 -2.43 4.02
N PRO A 206 -15.29 -2.33 3.01
CA PRO A 206 -14.05 -3.09 2.93
C PRO A 206 -13.03 -2.64 3.98
N ILE A 207 -11.94 -3.39 4.15
CA ILE A 207 -10.83 -3.01 5.04
C ILE A 207 -9.97 -1.92 4.39
N VAL A 208 -9.84 -1.95 3.07
CA VAL A 208 -9.29 -0.87 2.23
C VAL A 208 -10.15 -0.82 0.97
N GLY A 209 -10.59 0.37 0.59
CA GLY A 209 -11.47 0.63 -0.56
C GLY A 209 -10.89 0.21 -1.92
N TRP A 210 -11.65 0.41 -3.00
CA TRP A 210 -11.12 0.25 -4.35
C TRP A 210 -10.02 1.27 -4.64
N HIS A 211 -8.80 0.79 -4.92
CA HIS A 211 -7.63 1.64 -5.19
C HIS A 211 -6.63 0.96 -6.13
N THR A 212 -5.59 1.69 -6.52
CA THR A 212 -4.32 1.13 -7.02
C THR A 212 -3.21 1.56 -6.07
N ASP A 213 -2.21 0.72 -5.87
CA ASP A 213 -1.07 1.06 -5.01
C ASP A 213 -0.28 2.26 -5.54
N SER A 214 0.47 2.90 -4.65
CA SER A 214 1.50 3.87 -5.01
C SER A 214 2.63 3.25 -5.84
N TYR A 215 2.96 1.97 -5.64
CA TYR A 215 4.24 1.36 -6.02
C TYR A 215 4.09 0.13 -6.91
N PRO A 216 5.07 -0.20 -7.79
CA PRO A 216 4.90 -1.18 -8.86
C PRO A 216 4.48 -2.57 -8.38
N PHE A 217 5.03 -3.01 -7.25
CA PHE A 217 4.71 -4.27 -6.58
C PHE A 217 4.52 -4.06 -5.07
N VAL A 218 3.68 -4.90 -4.46
CA VAL A 218 3.59 -5.06 -3.01
C VAL A 218 3.67 -6.54 -2.62
N CYS A 219 4.20 -6.82 -1.42
CA CYS A 219 4.05 -8.10 -0.73
C CYS A 219 3.18 -7.89 0.52
N VAL A 220 1.97 -8.44 0.52
CA VAL A 220 1.05 -8.40 1.67
C VAL A 220 1.28 -9.64 2.53
N LEU A 221 1.92 -9.45 3.68
CA LEU A 221 2.20 -10.47 4.70
C LEU A 221 1.13 -10.42 5.80
N MET A 222 0.56 -11.57 6.16
CA MET A 222 -0.32 -11.67 7.33
C MET A 222 0.47 -11.90 8.62
N LEU A 223 0.23 -11.05 9.64
CA LEU A 223 0.82 -11.17 10.97
C LEU A 223 -0.15 -11.74 12.02
N SER A 224 -1.43 -11.94 11.72
CA SER A 224 -2.42 -12.54 12.64
C SER A 224 -2.72 -14.01 12.27
N ASP A 225 -3.09 -14.82 13.27
CA ASP A 225 -3.70 -16.12 13.02
C ASP A 225 -5.11 -15.94 12.40
N CYS A 226 -5.22 -16.28 11.12
CA CYS A 226 -6.46 -16.21 10.35
C CYS A 226 -7.17 -17.55 10.19
N THR A 227 -6.79 -18.59 10.95
CA THR A 227 -7.28 -19.97 10.77
C THR A 227 -8.81 -20.11 10.86
N ASN A 228 -9.46 -19.29 11.68
CA ASN A 228 -10.91 -19.33 11.92
C ASN A 228 -11.71 -18.27 11.12
N MET A 229 -11.07 -17.51 10.22
CA MET A 229 -11.72 -16.41 9.49
C MET A 229 -12.49 -16.89 8.26
N VAL A 230 -13.59 -16.18 7.97
CA VAL A 230 -14.36 -16.28 6.73
C VAL A 230 -14.29 -14.93 6.00
N GLY A 231 -14.01 -14.95 4.70
CA GLY A 231 -13.72 -13.74 3.94
C GLY A 231 -12.25 -13.30 4.08
N GLY A 232 -11.97 -12.03 3.77
CA GLY A 232 -10.62 -11.47 3.82
C GLY A 232 -9.77 -11.65 2.55
N GLU A 233 -10.42 -12.04 1.44
CA GLU A 233 -9.85 -12.09 0.10
C GLU A 233 -9.40 -10.71 -0.39
N THR A 234 -8.47 -10.69 -1.34
CA THR A 234 -8.23 -9.50 -2.17
C THR A 234 -9.07 -9.63 -3.43
N ALA A 235 -10.02 -8.71 -3.62
CA ALA A 235 -10.76 -8.58 -4.87
C ALA A 235 -9.93 -7.78 -5.87
N LEU A 236 -9.71 -8.35 -7.06
CA LEU A 236 -9.03 -7.71 -8.18
C LEU A 236 -10.02 -7.39 -9.28
N ARG A 237 -9.97 -6.19 -9.84
CA ARG A 237 -10.73 -5.82 -11.03
C ARG A 237 -9.93 -6.17 -12.28
N THR A 238 -10.50 -7.02 -13.12
CA THR A 238 -9.92 -7.44 -14.41
C THR A 238 -10.12 -6.36 -15.48
N ALA A 239 -9.40 -6.45 -16.60
CA ALA A 239 -9.45 -5.43 -17.67
C ALA A 239 -10.82 -5.31 -18.36
N ASN A 240 -11.65 -6.36 -18.33
CA ASN A 240 -13.04 -6.32 -18.82
C ASN A 240 -14.04 -5.80 -17.77
N GLY A 241 -13.59 -5.51 -16.54
CA GLY A 241 -14.39 -4.97 -15.44
C GLY A 241 -15.01 -6.02 -14.51
N GLU A 242 -14.77 -7.31 -14.72
CA GLU A 242 -15.17 -8.39 -13.80
C GLU A 242 -14.30 -8.38 -12.52
N VAL A 243 -14.72 -9.13 -11.50
CA VAL A 243 -14.03 -9.22 -10.20
C VAL A 243 -13.51 -10.63 -9.97
N LEU A 244 -12.20 -10.76 -9.77
CA LEU A 244 -11.52 -12.00 -9.38
C LEU A 244 -11.12 -11.93 -7.90
N LYS A 245 -11.61 -12.86 -7.08
CA LYS A 245 -11.25 -12.96 -5.66
C LYS A 245 -10.01 -13.86 -5.48
N VAL A 246 -8.93 -13.33 -4.91
CA VAL A 246 -7.73 -14.08 -4.51
C VAL A 246 -7.80 -14.39 -3.02
N ARG A 247 -7.53 -15.64 -2.63
CA ARG A 247 -7.66 -16.10 -1.23
C ARG A 247 -6.78 -15.24 -0.30
N GLY A 248 -7.31 -14.84 0.84
CA GLY A 248 -6.53 -14.12 1.86
C GLY A 248 -5.39 -14.97 2.45
N PRO A 249 -4.21 -14.38 2.76
CA PRO A 249 -3.11 -15.10 3.40
C PRO A 249 -3.40 -15.49 4.86
N GLN A 250 -2.82 -16.60 5.29
CA GLN A 250 -2.73 -17.04 6.70
C GLN A 250 -1.42 -16.56 7.34
N GLU A 251 -1.25 -16.71 8.65
CA GLU A 251 -0.07 -16.23 9.39
C GLU A 251 1.27 -16.64 8.73
N GLY A 252 2.13 -15.67 8.45
CA GLY A 252 3.43 -15.91 7.78
C GLY A 252 3.37 -16.14 6.27
N CYS A 253 2.17 -16.19 5.67
CA CYS A 253 2.00 -16.20 4.22
C CYS A 253 2.04 -14.78 3.63
N GLY A 254 2.75 -14.65 2.52
CA GLY A 254 2.71 -13.48 1.64
C GLY A 254 1.74 -13.65 0.47
N VAL A 255 1.33 -12.53 -0.12
CA VAL A 255 0.74 -12.41 -1.46
C VAL A 255 1.50 -11.33 -2.22
N ILE A 256 2.03 -11.65 -3.40
CA ILE A 256 2.61 -10.68 -4.33
C ILE A 256 1.51 -10.15 -5.24
N LEU A 257 1.41 -8.83 -5.38
CA LEU A 257 0.45 -8.15 -6.27
C LEU A 257 1.14 -6.99 -7.00
N GLN A 258 0.89 -6.83 -8.30
CA GLN A 258 1.39 -5.73 -9.12
C GLN A 258 0.46 -4.50 -9.03
N GLY A 259 0.15 -4.07 -7.81
CA GLY A 259 -1.06 -3.31 -7.50
C GLY A 259 -1.11 -1.86 -7.99
N ARG A 260 0.02 -1.28 -8.44
CA ARG A 260 0.01 0.01 -9.17
C ARG A 260 -0.85 -0.02 -10.43
N TYR A 261 -0.95 -1.19 -11.08
CA TYR A 261 -1.59 -1.38 -12.39
C TYR A 261 -2.93 -2.12 -12.30
N ILE A 262 -3.25 -2.71 -11.16
CA ILE A 262 -4.44 -3.55 -10.93
C ILE A 262 -5.29 -2.90 -9.86
N THR A 263 -6.47 -2.39 -10.25
CA THR A 263 -7.43 -1.85 -9.28
C THR A 263 -7.92 -2.97 -8.39
N HIS A 264 -7.79 -2.82 -7.08
CA HIS A 264 -8.07 -3.87 -6.12
C HIS A 264 -8.66 -3.35 -4.81
N GLN A 265 -9.19 -4.26 -4.01
CA GLN A 265 -9.93 -4.00 -2.77
C GLN A 265 -9.69 -5.12 -1.76
N ALA A 266 -9.48 -4.77 -0.49
CA ALA A 266 -9.27 -5.73 0.59
C ALA A 266 -10.60 -6.03 1.30
N LEU A 267 -11.16 -7.23 1.10
CA LEU A 267 -12.48 -7.58 1.64
C LEU A 267 -12.44 -7.71 3.17
N ARG A 268 -13.58 -7.41 3.80
CA ARG A 268 -13.76 -7.61 5.24
C ARG A 268 -13.73 -9.12 5.56
N ALA A 269 -12.99 -9.45 6.61
CA ALA A 269 -12.99 -10.78 7.20
C ALA A 269 -13.86 -10.80 8.46
N LEU A 270 -14.52 -11.93 8.68
CA LEU A 270 -15.46 -12.17 9.77
C LEU A 270 -14.93 -13.27 10.69
N GLY A 271 -15.19 -13.16 11.99
CA GLY A 271 -14.89 -14.20 12.98
C GLY A 271 -13.53 -14.16 13.70
N ALA A 272 -12.66 -13.18 13.43
CA ALA A 272 -11.45 -12.93 14.23
C ALA A 272 -11.51 -11.60 14.99
N LYS A 273 -10.83 -11.57 16.14
CA LYS A 273 -10.65 -10.37 16.98
C LYS A 273 -9.69 -9.36 16.36
N GLU A 274 -8.62 -9.83 15.71
CA GLU A 274 -7.61 -9.01 15.03
C GLU A 274 -7.28 -9.56 13.64
N ARG A 275 -6.97 -8.65 12.72
CA ARG A 275 -6.31 -8.90 11.43
C ARG A 275 -5.28 -7.80 11.22
N ILE A 276 -4.01 -8.17 11.36
CA ILE A 276 -2.85 -7.31 11.19
C ILE A 276 -2.12 -7.76 9.94
N THR A 277 -2.03 -6.88 8.94
CA THR A 277 -1.25 -7.13 7.72
C THR A 277 -0.09 -6.15 7.63
N SER A 278 1.11 -6.69 7.38
CA SER A 278 2.30 -5.93 7.04
C SER A 278 2.49 -5.94 5.52
N VAL A 279 2.82 -4.80 4.94
CA VAL A 279 2.94 -4.64 3.49
C VAL A 279 4.27 -3.97 3.16
N THR A 280 5.08 -4.62 2.35
CA THR A 280 6.33 -4.05 1.83
C THR A 280 6.16 -3.72 0.36
N SER A 281 6.51 -2.49 -0.03
CA SER A 281 6.46 -1.99 -1.41
C SER A 281 7.78 -2.28 -2.15
N PHE A 282 7.73 -2.56 -3.46
CA PHE A 282 8.88 -2.97 -4.26
C PHE A 282 8.92 -2.35 -5.67
N ARG A 283 10.14 -1.98 -6.12
CA ARG A 283 10.46 -1.57 -7.50
C ARG A 283 11.43 -2.54 -8.19
N PRO A 284 11.45 -2.61 -9.54
CA PRO A 284 12.51 -3.28 -10.27
C PRO A 284 13.89 -2.70 -9.92
N ARG A 285 14.87 -3.56 -9.62
CA ARG A 285 16.26 -3.13 -9.32
C ARG A 285 16.90 -2.38 -10.49
N SER A 286 16.58 -2.78 -11.72
CA SER A 286 17.15 -2.17 -12.92
C SER A 286 16.45 -0.85 -13.24
N PRO A 287 17.19 0.29 -13.28
CA PRO A 287 16.62 1.61 -13.59
C PRO A 287 16.16 1.73 -15.05
N LEU A 288 16.33 0.70 -15.87
CA LEU A 288 15.91 0.65 -17.27
C LEU A 288 14.48 0.18 -17.46
N TYR A 289 13.83 -0.33 -16.40
CA TYR A 289 12.37 -0.46 -16.38
C TYR A 289 11.72 0.93 -16.25
N LYS A 290 10.43 0.99 -16.61
CA LYS A 290 9.56 2.11 -16.23
C LYS A 290 9.36 2.12 -14.71
N ASP A 291 9.03 3.29 -14.19
CA ASP A 291 8.88 3.56 -12.77
C ASP A 291 7.73 4.54 -12.62
N ASP A 292 6.53 3.95 -12.62
CA ASP A 292 5.24 4.64 -12.67
C ASP A 292 4.72 4.95 -11.24
N THR A 293 5.62 4.96 -10.24
CA THR A 293 5.32 5.22 -8.82
C THR A 293 4.65 6.58 -8.65
N VAL A 294 3.54 6.61 -7.92
CA VAL A 294 2.82 7.84 -7.54
C VAL A 294 2.76 7.93 -6.03
N LEU A 295 2.72 9.15 -5.46
CA LEU A 295 2.64 9.33 -4.01
C LEU A 295 1.22 9.71 -3.53
N THR A 296 0.23 9.78 -4.44
CA THR A 296 -1.13 10.25 -4.15
C THR A 296 -1.84 9.54 -3.00
N THR A 297 -1.67 8.23 -2.83
CA THR A 297 -2.34 7.46 -1.74
C THR A 297 -1.53 7.42 -0.45
N VAL A 298 -0.20 7.60 -0.49
CA VAL A 298 0.69 7.54 0.70
C VAL A 298 1.04 8.90 1.30
N ARG A 299 1.17 9.95 0.46
CA ARG A 299 1.49 11.32 0.88
C ARG A 299 0.56 11.86 1.98
N PRO A 300 -0.76 11.59 2.00
CA PRO A 300 -1.64 12.05 3.07
C PRO A 300 -1.43 11.34 4.43
N ILE A 301 -0.72 10.21 4.45
CA ILE A 301 -0.66 9.25 5.57
C ILE A 301 0.78 8.89 5.99
N SER A 302 1.74 9.76 5.69
CA SER A 302 3.17 9.61 5.98
C SER A 302 3.75 10.88 6.62
N ASP A 303 4.95 10.77 7.18
CA ASP A 303 5.84 11.91 7.36
C ASP A 303 6.32 12.37 5.97
N LEU A 304 6.02 13.62 5.62
CA LEU A 304 6.36 14.18 4.30
C LEU A 304 7.87 14.38 4.14
N SER A 305 8.59 14.69 5.22
CA SER A 305 10.04 14.92 5.18
C SER A 305 10.76 13.63 4.80
N GLU A 306 10.53 12.56 5.57
CA GLU A 306 11.20 11.27 5.34
C GLU A 306 10.79 10.67 3.98
N LEU A 307 9.49 10.70 3.65
CA LEU A 307 8.97 10.23 2.36
C LEU A 307 9.61 10.96 1.16
N TYR A 308 9.73 12.29 1.24
CA TYR A 308 10.30 13.08 0.14
C TYR A 308 11.83 13.05 0.09
N TYR A 309 12.54 12.86 1.20
CA TYR A 309 13.99 12.61 1.15
C TYR A 309 14.28 11.30 0.41
N GLU A 310 13.68 10.19 0.85
CA GLU A 310 13.93 8.88 0.25
C GLU A 310 13.44 8.82 -1.21
N PHE A 311 12.26 9.38 -1.51
CA PHE A 311 11.74 9.46 -2.90
C PHE A 311 12.65 10.29 -3.82
N ALA A 312 13.07 11.49 -3.40
CA ALA A 312 13.95 12.32 -4.22
C ALA A 312 15.31 11.64 -4.47
N GLU A 313 15.87 10.98 -3.46
CA GLU A 313 17.15 10.28 -3.56
C GLU A 313 17.11 9.15 -4.61
N TYR A 314 16.19 8.18 -4.50
CA TYR A 314 16.19 7.06 -5.44
C TYR A 314 15.79 7.46 -6.88
N ARG A 315 14.93 8.47 -7.04
CA ARG A 315 14.58 8.99 -8.37
C ARG A 315 15.78 9.68 -9.02
N LEU A 316 16.65 10.33 -8.24
CA LEU A 316 17.93 10.85 -8.71
C LEU A 316 18.94 9.72 -9.03
N GLU A 317 19.02 8.66 -8.23
CA GLU A 317 19.87 7.48 -8.53
C GLU A 317 19.51 6.85 -9.89
N ILE A 318 18.21 6.64 -10.14
CA ILE A 318 17.69 6.11 -11.41
C ILE A 318 18.11 7.00 -12.58
N LEU A 319 18.03 8.32 -12.42
CA LEU A 319 18.45 9.27 -13.44
C LEU A 319 19.98 9.26 -13.66
N GLU A 320 20.77 9.20 -12.59
CA GLU A 320 22.22 9.03 -12.67
C GLU A 320 22.60 7.78 -13.46
N GLU A 321 22.03 6.62 -13.13
CA GLU A 321 22.28 5.35 -13.80
C GLU A 321 21.93 5.42 -15.30
N ARG A 322 20.77 6.00 -15.64
CA ARG A 322 20.32 6.22 -17.02
C ARG A 322 21.29 7.10 -17.81
N LEU A 323 21.69 8.26 -17.26
CA LEU A 323 22.67 9.17 -17.86
C LEU A 323 24.06 8.52 -17.99
N ARG A 324 24.50 7.80 -16.95
CA ARG A 324 25.76 7.04 -16.86
C ARG A 324 25.80 5.93 -17.92
N LYS A 325 24.68 5.28 -18.22
CA LYS A 325 24.54 4.30 -19.31
C LYS A 325 24.60 4.97 -20.69
N GLU A 326 23.75 5.97 -20.97
CA GLU A 326 23.72 6.61 -22.29
C GLU A 326 25.09 7.22 -22.65
N ARG A 327 25.77 7.85 -21.69
CA ARG A 327 27.15 8.33 -21.86
C ARG A 327 28.13 7.20 -22.23
N LYS A 328 28.01 6.01 -21.62
CA LYS A 328 28.83 4.82 -21.99
C LYS A 328 28.51 4.36 -23.42
N ASP A 329 27.24 4.32 -23.81
CA ASP A 329 26.79 3.86 -25.13
C ASP A 329 27.21 4.81 -26.26
N ILE A 330 27.15 6.13 -26.04
CA ILE A 330 27.70 7.16 -26.95
C ILE A 330 29.21 6.98 -27.11
N LEU A 331 29.95 6.80 -26.01
CA LEU A 331 31.41 6.58 -26.05
C LEU A 331 31.77 5.26 -26.76
N ALA A 332 30.99 4.19 -26.56
CA ALA A 332 31.17 2.91 -27.24
C ALA A 332 30.90 3.01 -28.75
N ARG A 333 29.78 3.65 -29.16
CA ARG A 333 29.48 3.95 -30.58
C ARG A 333 30.61 4.74 -31.23
N ARG A 334 31.13 5.79 -30.56
CA ARG A 334 32.25 6.61 -31.06
C ARG A 334 33.56 5.84 -31.18
N LYS A 335 33.92 5.02 -30.19
CA LYS A 335 35.10 4.12 -30.26
C LYS A 335 35.00 3.14 -31.43
N ALA A 336 33.81 2.58 -31.66
CA ALA A 336 33.51 1.70 -32.79
C ALA A 336 33.36 2.43 -34.15
N ARG A 337 33.66 3.74 -34.21
CA ARG A 337 33.54 4.61 -35.42
C ARG A 337 32.15 4.59 -36.07
N LYS A 338 31.09 4.23 -35.32
CA LYS A 338 29.71 4.28 -35.80
C LYS A 338 29.22 5.73 -35.86
N LYS A 339 28.30 6.02 -36.80
CA LYS A 339 27.60 7.32 -36.83
C LYS A 339 26.81 7.52 -35.52
N PHE A 340 26.59 8.79 -35.15
CA PHE A 340 25.73 9.13 -34.02
C PHE A 340 24.28 8.74 -34.31
N ASP A 341 23.58 8.25 -33.30
CA ASP A 341 22.24 7.71 -33.41
C ASP A 341 21.23 8.71 -32.86
N THR A 342 20.93 9.74 -33.66
CA THR A 342 20.10 10.87 -33.24
C THR A 342 18.70 10.43 -32.82
N LEU A 343 18.14 9.38 -33.44
CA LEU A 343 16.81 8.86 -33.08
C LEU A 343 16.83 8.14 -31.73
N SER A 344 17.83 7.29 -31.48
CA SER A 344 18.01 6.64 -30.16
C SER A 344 18.25 7.68 -29.06
N HIS A 345 19.07 8.70 -29.33
CA HIS A 345 19.39 9.73 -28.34
C HIS A 345 18.20 10.66 -28.05
N LYS A 346 17.41 11.03 -29.07
CA LYS A 346 16.17 11.81 -28.85
C LYS A 346 15.19 11.05 -27.95
N ARG A 347 14.99 9.75 -28.18
CA ARG A 347 14.12 8.91 -27.33
C ARG A 347 14.60 8.87 -25.88
N PHE A 348 15.92 8.75 -25.66
CA PHE A 348 16.51 8.83 -24.33
C PHE A 348 16.21 10.17 -23.63
N LEU A 349 16.34 11.29 -24.35
CA LEU A 349 16.03 12.62 -23.81
C LEU A 349 14.52 12.77 -23.52
N GLU A 350 13.66 12.34 -24.45
CA GLU A 350 12.19 12.35 -24.31
C GLU A 350 11.74 11.51 -23.09
N GLN A 351 12.32 10.33 -22.88
CA GLN A 351 12.09 9.49 -21.68
C GLN A 351 12.63 10.11 -20.38
N SER A 352 13.77 10.79 -20.45
CA SER A 352 14.38 11.45 -19.27
C SER A 352 13.59 12.69 -18.83
N ILE A 353 13.03 13.43 -19.80
CA ILE A 353 12.14 14.57 -19.55
C ILE A 353 10.85 14.07 -18.89
N ALA A 354 10.15 13.09 -19.48
CA ALA A 354 8.90 12.56 -18.93
C ALA A 354 9.07 11.98 -17.51
N PHE A 355 10.22 11.35 -17.22
CA PHE A 355 10.54 10.86 -15.87
C PHE A 355 10.76 11.99 -14.85
N LEU A 356 11.39 13.10 -15.25
CA LEU A 356 11.56 14.29 -14.42
C LEU A 356 10.23 15.00 -14.20
N GLU A 357 9.44 15.22 -15.25
CA GLU A 357 8.08 15.79 -15.18
C GLU A 357 7.18 14.97 -14.26
N HIS A 358 7.22 13.63 -14.35
CA HIS A 358 6.48 12.76 -13.43
C HIS A 358 6.94 12.92 -11.98
N THR A 359 8.25 13.03 -11.73
CA THR A 359 8.80 13.19 -10.38
C THR A 359 8.41 14.54 -9.76
N ASP A 360 8.42 15.62 -10.56
CA ASP A 360 7.97 16.96 -10.18
C ASP A 360 6.48 16.98 -9.80
N ASN A 361 5.62 16.34 -10.60
CA ASN A 361 4.18 16.24 -10.31
C ASN A 361 3.86 15.48 -9.00
N GLU A 362 4.71 14.55 -8.57
CA GLU A 362 4.50 13.78 -7.34
C GLU A 362 5.12 14.43 -6.08
N MET A 363 5.92 15.48 -6.23
CA MET A 363 6.49 16.26 -5.12
C MET A 363 5.78 17.60 -4.97
N VAL A 364 4.66 17.61 -4.24
CA VAL A 364 3.90 18.84 -3.95
C VAL A 364 4.34 19.47 -2.64
N GLU A 365 4.34 20.81 -2.57
CA GLU A 365 4.56 21.58 -1.34
C GLU A 365 3.68 21.08 -0.19
N ASP A 366 4.28 20.89 0.98
CA ASP A 366 3.63 20.39 2.22
C ASP A 366 2.32 21.15 2.56
N SER A 367 2.30 22.46 2.29
CA SER A 367 1.15 23.34 2.53
C SER A 367 -0.09 23.02 1.68
N LYS A 368 0.06 22.18 0.65
CA LYS A 368 -1.00 21.73 -0.26
C LYS A 368 -1.48 20.31 0.06
N VAL A 369 -0.83 19.60 0.98
CA VAL A 369 -1.23 18.25 1.41
C VAL A 369 -2.37 18.35 2.43
N ILE A 370 -3.40 17.52 2.28
CA ILE A 370 -4.50 17.39 3.23
C ILE A 370 -4.28 16.08 4.03
N PRO A 371 -3.83 16.14 5.30
CA PRO A 371 -3.51 14.92 6.05
C PRO A 371 -4.72 14.02 6.27
N GLY A 372 -4.57 12.73 5.97
CA GLY A 372 -5.60 11.70 6.11
C GLY A 372 -6.69 11.69 5.05
N PHE A 373 -6.57 12.48 3.96
CA PHE A 373 -7.54 12.49 2.86
C PHE A 373 -6.96 11.89 1.58
N ILE A 374 -7.60 10.84 1.06
CA ILE A 374 -7.26 10.15 -0.19
C ILE A 374 -8.52 10.10 -1.07
N ASP A 375 -8.40 10.44 -2.36
CA ASP A 375 -9.53 10.43 -3.29
C ASP A 375 -10.09 9.01 -3.49
N GLU A 376 -11.40 8.85 -3.28
CA GLU A 376 -12.10 7.56 -3.39
C GLU A 376 -12.51 7.26 -4.85
N LEU A 377 -12.27 6.03 -5.30
CA LEU A 377 -12.75 5.58 -6.62
C LEU A 377 -14.26 5.29 -6.56
N ASN A 378 -15.03 5.94 -7.44
CA ASN A 378 -16.48 5.73 -7.58
C ASN A 378 -16.80 4.36 -8.24
N ILE A 379 -16.53 3.27 -7.51
CA ILE A 379 -16.76 1.87 -7.89
C ILE A 379 -17.51 1.21 -6.72
N PRO A 380 -18.65 0.54 -6.94
CA PRO A 380 -19.36 -0.17 -5.87
C PRO A 380 -18.50 -1.27 -5.20
N ASP A 381 -18.58 -1.36 -3.88
CA ASP A 381 -17.85 -2.35 -3.09
C ASP A 381 -18.35 -3.79 -3.31
N VAL A 382 -17.47 -4.77 -3.10
CA VAL A 382 -17.75 -6.19 -3.28
C VAL A 382 -18.35 -6.78 -2.01
N VAL A 383 -19.64 -7.13 -2.07
CA VAL A 383 -20.37 -7.76 -0.95
C VAL A 383 -19.70 -9.07 -0.51
N VAL A 384 -19.33 -9.14 0.77
CA VAL A 384 -18.68 -10.30 1.37
C VAL A 384 -19.65 -11.48 1.44
N GLY A 385 -19.22 -12.66 1.02
CA GLY A 385 -20.02 -13.89 1.04
C GLY A 385 -21.02 -14.06 -0.11
N ALA A 386 -21.13 -13.10 -1.03
CA ALA A 386 -21.91 -13.28 -2.26
C ALA A 386 -21.28 -14.36 -3.16
N SER A 387 -22.10 -15.32 -3.62
CA SER A 387 -21.69 -16.41 -4.51
C SER A 387 -21.54 -15.95 -5.96
N ASP A 388 -20.61 -16.57 -6.68
CA ASP A 388 -20.27 -16.18 -8.05
C ASP A 388 -21.36 -16.55 -9.08
N ASP A 389 -22.38 -17.31 -8.67
CA ASP A 389 -23.58 -17.64 -9.47
C ASP A 389 -24.61 -16.49 -9.56
N ALA A 390 -24.36 -15.34 -8.92
CA ALA A 390 -25.16 -14.12 -9.06
C ALA A 390 -25.00 -13.43 -10.44
N ARG A 391 -24.98 -14.22 -11.52
CA ARG A 391 -24.95 -13.76 -12.91
C ARG A 391 -26.13 -12.86 -13.18
N THR A 392 -25.85 -11.63 -13.61
CA THR A 392 -26.87 -10.64 -13.97
C THR A 392 -27.88 -11.23 -14.95
N ALA A 393 -29.14 -11.29 -14.53
CA ALA A 393 -30.23 -11.74 -15.38
C ALA A 393 -30.24 -10.92 -16.67
N LYS A 394 -30.16 -11.59 -17.82
CA LYS A 394 -30.16 -10.94 -19.14
C LYS A 394 -31.37 -10.02 -19.23
N ARG A 395 -31.14 -8.73 -19.49
CA ARG A 395 -32.23 -7.77 -19.76
C ARG A 395 -33.13 -8.37 -20.85
N ALA A 396 -34.38 -8.66 -20.48
CA ALA A 396 -35.38 -9.10 -21.44
C ALA A 396 -35.55 -7.99 -22.49
N ARG A 397 -35.46 -8.36 -23.76
CA ARG A 397 -35.70 -7.45 -24.87
C ARG A 397 -37.21 -7.27 -24.97
N VAL A 398 -37.70 -6.08 -24.63
CA VAL A 398 -39.08 -5.68 -24.94
C VAL A 398 -39.10 -5.33 -26.43
N GLU A 399 -40.07 -5.88 -27.16
CA GLU A 399 -40.43 -5.50 -28.53
C GLU A 399 -41.55 -4.45 -28.52
#